data_AF-A0A183IKT8-F1
#
_entry.id   AF-A0A183IKT8-F1
#
_cell.length_a   1.000
_cell.length_b   1.000
_cell.length_c   1.000
_cell.angle_alpha   90.00
_cell.angle_beta   90.00
_cell.angle_gamma   90.00
#
_symmetry.space_group_name_H-M   'P 1'
#
loop_
_entity.id
_entity.type
_entity.pdbx_description
1 polymer ?
#
loop_
_entity_poly.entity_id
_entity_poly.type
_entity_poly.pdbx_seq_one_letter_code
_entity_poly.pdbx_strand_id
1 'polypeptide(L)'
;MAIVHADELIGGMSLLTGEGSFFSLKTRQESRLAIVMKEDIYAMVRHQPLVVLKIAYSVVQRLSPFVRQVDYAIDWEMHDAGYPLYSQNDSANCLYIVLSGRLRSVLTEEPGIKKLVEEYGRGDLVGL
;
A
#
# COMPACT_ATOMS: atom_id res chain seq x y z
N MET A 1 -7.43 17.65 3.53
CA MET A 1 -6.14 18.24 3.14
C MET A 1 -5.22 18.16 4.34
N ALA A 2 -4.10 17.44 4.25
CA ALA A 2 -3.19 17.28 5.39
C ALA A 2 -2.45 18.60 5.67
N ILE A 3 -2.37 19.00 6.93
CA ILE A 3 -1.62 20.17 7.40
C ILE A 3 -0.32 19.68 8.02
N VAL A 4 0.75 20.45 7.86
CA VAL A 4 2.06 20.18 8.47
C VAL A 4 2.36 21.28 9.45
N HIS A 5 2.72 20.91 10.68
CA HIS A 5 3.03 21.84 11.75
C HIS A 5 4.55 22.05 11.88
N ALA A 6 4.94 23.04 12.68
CA ALA A 6 6.34 23.23 13.05
C ALA A 6 6.89 21.94 13.69
N ASP A 7 8.17 21.66 13.47
CA ASP A 7 8.89 20.48 13.96
C ASP A 7 8.45 19.13 13.39
N GLU A 8 7.52 19.12 12.43
CA GLU A 8 7.13 17.90 11.72
C GLU A 8 8.00 17.62 10.48
N LEU A 9 8.35 16.34 10.30
CA LEU A 9 9.07 15.86 9.13
C LEU A 9 8.11 15.39 8.03
N ILE A 10 8.43 15.73 6.79
CA ILE A 10 7.72 15.32 5.56
C ILE A 10 8.68 14.59 4.63
N GLY A 11 8.14 13.77 3.72
CA GLY A 11 8.94 12.99 2.77
C GLY A 11 9.53 11.69 3.31
N GLY A 12 9.27 11.37 4.59
CA GLY A 12 9.71 10.12 5.21
C GLY A 12 9.22 8.87 4.45
N MET A 13 7.98 8.87 3.95
CA MET A 13 7.45 7.73 3.19
C MET A 13 8.26 7.44 1.93
N SER A 14 8.53 8.45 1.10
CA SER A 14 9.37 8.31 -0.10
C SER A 14 10.78 7.81 0.20
N LEU A 15 11.29 8.14 1.39
CA LEU A 15 12.60 7.69 1.83
C LEU A 15 12.61 6.21 2.24
N LEU A 16 11.55 5.78 2.93
CA LEU A 16 11.36 4.40 3.41
C LEU A 16 11.00 3.44 2.27
N THR A 17 10.15 3.85 1.34
CA THR A 17 9.71 3.01 0.21
C THR A 17 10.64 3.09 -1.00
N GLY A 18 11.42 4.17 -1.11
CA GLY A 18 12.23 4.47 -2.28
C GLY A 18 11.44 5.05 -3.45
N GLU A 19 10.11 5.16 -3.33
CA GLU A 19 9.23 5.72 -4.36
C GLU A 19 9.15 7.25 -4.32
N GLY A 20 8.73 7.85 -5.43
CA GLY A 20 8.51 9.30 -5.53
C GLY A 20 7.40 9.78 -4.59
N SER A 21 7.43 11.07 -4.21
CA SER A 21 6.32 11.68 -3.48
C SER A 21 5.10 11.82 -4.39
N PHE A 22 3.93 11.41 -3.91
CA PHE A 22 2.65 11.56 -4.61
C PHE A 22 1.95 12.90 -4.32
N PHE A 23 2.60 13.80 -3.58
CA PHE A 23 2.01 15.06 -3.17
C PHE A 23 2.97 16.24 -3.33
N SER A 24 2.37 17.40 -3.58
CA SER A 24 3.04 18.70 -3.59
C SER A 24 2.78 19.44 -2.29
N LEU A 25 3.75 20.24 -1.88
CA LEU A 25 3.69 21.04 -0.66
C LEU A 25 3.49 22.50 -1.01
N LYS A 26 2.65 23.19 -0.24
CA LYS A 26 2.45 24.63 -0.34
C LYS A 26 2.46 25.24 1.05
N THR A 27 3.25 26.29 1.23
CA THR A 27 3.25 27.05 2.47
C THR A 27 1.99 27.91 2.56
N ARG A 28 1.36 27.94 3.73
CA ARG A 28 0.17 28.79 3.98
C ARG A 28 0.53 30.19 4.50
N GLN A 29 1.75 30.33 4.98
CA GLN A 29 2.32 31.54 5.59
C GLN A 29 3.83 31.56 5.32
N GLU A 30 4.50 32.67 5.64
CA GLU A 30 5.96 32.73 5.62
C GLU A 30 6.52 31.62 6.52
N SER A 31 7.34 30.75 5.94
CA SER A 31 7.81 29.52 6.58
C SER A 31 9.29 29.33 6.28
N ARG A 32 10.03 28.81 7.26
CA ARG A 32 11.42 28.39 7.09
C ARG A 32 11.48 26.87 7.11
N LEU A 33 12.23 26.30 6.17
CA LEU A 33 12.33 24.85 6.00
C LEU A 33 13.79 24.44 6.12
N ALA A 34 14.03 23.33 6.83
CA ALA A 34 15.28 22.59 6.74
C ALA A 34 15.09 21.48 5.70
N ILE A 35 16.04 21.37 4.76
CA ILE A 35 16.01 20.37 3.69
C ILE A 35 17.24 19.49 3.86
N VAL A 36 17.04 18.18 3.81
CA VAL A 36 18.10 17.17 3.81
C VAL A 36 17.93 16.32 2.56
N MET A 37 19.02 16.07 1.83
CA MET A 37 18.95 15.28 0.62
C MET A 37 18.81 13.79 0.93
N LYS A 38 18.27 13.03 -0.01
CA LYS A 38 18.05 11.57 0.13
C LYS A 38 19.39 10.85 0.36
N GLU A 39 20.43 11.29 -0.34
CA GLU A 39 21.80 10.76 -0.26
C GLU A 39 22.39 10.95 1.14
N ASP A 40 22.16 12.12 1.76
CA ASP A 40 22.66 12.42 3.11
C ASP A 40 21.98 11.53 4.15
N ILE A 41 20.66 11.35 4.07
CA ILE A 41 19.95 10.43 4.96
C ILE A 41 20.43 9.00 4.76
N TYR A 42 20.65 8.54 3.52
CA TYR A 42 21.20 7.22 3.29
C TYR A 42 22.62 7.05 3.83
N ALA A 43 23.46 8.09 3.74
CA ALA A 43 24.75 8.09 4.41
C ALA A 43 24.58 7.97 5.93
N MET A 44 23.66 8.73 6.54
CA MET A 44 23.36 8.65 7.97
C MET A 44 22.86 7.26 8.38
N VAL A 45 21.97 6.64 7.61
CA VAL A 45 21.46 5.28 7.88
C VAL A 45 22.58 4.25 7.80
N ARG A 46 23.54 4.40 6.87
CA ARG A 46 24.72 3.51 6.80
C ARG A 46 25.61 3.60 8.04
N HIS A 47 25.73 4.78 8.64
CA HIS A 47 26.57 5.00 9.82
C HIS A 47 25.82 4.68 11.12
N GLN A 48 24.53 5.00 11.17
CA GLN A 48 23.65 4.77 12.31
C GLN A 48 22.26 4.29 11.83
N PRO A 49 22.08 2.96 11.68
CA PRO A 49 20.84 2.39 11.14
C PRO A 49 19.57 2.78 11.90
N LEU A 50 19.67 3.01 13.21
CA LEU A 50 18.52 3.39 14.06
C LEU A 50 17.86 4.72 13.66
N VAL A 51 18.52 5.56 12.86
CA VAL A 51 17.91 6.78 12.31
C VAL A 51 16.65 6.46 11.51
N VAL A 52 16.64 5.32 10.78
CA VAL A 52 15.49 4.91 9.96
C VAL A 52 14.23 4.69 10.81
N LEU A 53 14.38 4.22 12.04
CA LEU A 53 13.26 3.99 12.95
C LEU A 53 12.60 5.30 13.38
N LYS A 54 13.37 6.38 13.55
CA LYS A 54 12.82 7.71 13.85
C LYS A 54 12.00 8.25 12.68
N ILE A 55 12.48 8.03 11.46
CA ILE A 55 11.76 8.41 10.23
C ILE A 55 10.47 7.58 10.10
N ALA A 56 10.55 6.27 10.30
CA ALA A 56 9.39 5.37 10.30
C ALA A 56 8.35 5.77 11.35
N TYR A 57 8.80 6.07 12.58
CA TYR A 57 7.91 6.53 13.65
C TYR A 57 7.19 7.84 13.26
N SER A 58 7.90 8.81 12.69
CA SER A 58 7.30 10.06 12.18
C SER A 58 6.23 9.80 11.13
N VAL A 59 6.44 8.84 10.23
CA VAL A 59 5.45 8.46 9.21
C VAL A 59 4.21 7.84 9.85
N VAL A 60 4.38 6.86 10.75
CA VAL A 60 3.26 6.15 11.40
C VAL A 60 2.38 7.09 12.24
N GLN A 61 2.99 8.07 12.94
CA GLN A 61 2.26 9.08 13.72
C GLN A 61 1.33 9.94 12.83
N ARG A 62 1.68 10.11 11.56
CA ARG A 62 0.92 10.92 10.60
C ARG A 62 -0.13 10.14 9.82
N LEU A 63 -0.11 8.81 9.86
CA LEU A 63 -1.16 7.99 9.28
C LEU A 63 -2.47 8.24 10.03
N SER A 64 -3.59 8.24 9.31
CA SER A 64 -4.89 8.32 9.96
C SER A 64 -5.18 7.03 10.74
N PRO A 65 -6.01 7.06 11.79
CA PRO A 65 -6.47 5.84 12.44
C PRO A 65 -7.09 4.83 11.46
N PHE A 66 -7.82 5.32 10.45
CA PHE A 66 -8.40 4.49 9.40
C PHE A 66 -7.33 3.74 8.59
N VAL A 67 -6.29 4.43 8.10
CA VAL A 67 -5.21 3.78 7.34
C VAL A 67 -4.49 2.74 8.19
N ARG A 68 -4.28 3.01 9.49
CA ARG A 68 -3.68 2.02 10.41
C ARG A 68 -4.59 0.80 10.64
N GLN A 69 -5.90 0.99 10.69
CA GLN A 69 -6.86 -0.12 10.80
C GLN A 69 -6.87 -0.97 9.54
N VAL A 70 -6.83 -0.33 8.37
CA VAL A 70 -6.72 -1.02 7.08
C VAL A 70 -5.41 -1.81 7.01
N ASP A 71 -4.28 -1.20 7.34
CA ASP A 71 -2.97 -1.88 7.39
C ASP A 71 -2.99 -3.11 8.32
N TYR A 72 -3.63 -3.00 9.49
CA TYR A 72 -3.80 -4.12 10.41
C TYR A 72 -4.74 -5.22 9.90
N ALA A 73 -5.72 -4.87 9.08
CA ALA A 73 -6.73 -5.81 8.58
C ALA A 73 -6.36 -6.48 7.25
N ILE A 74 -5.26 -6.06 6.60
CA ILE A 74 -4.79 -6.66 5.36
C ILE A 74 -3.86 -7.82 5.67
N ASP A 75 -4.22 -9.00 5.15
CA ASP A 75 -3.38 -10.19 5.17
C ASP A 75 -2.79 -10.49 3.80
N TRP A 76 -1.57 -11.05 3.80
CA TRP A 76 -0.87 -11.49 2.59
C TRP A 76 -1.05 -12.99 2.43
N GLU A 77 -1.80 -13.40 1.41
CA GLU A 77 -2.01 -14.80 1.10
C GLU A 77 -1.29 -15.21 -0.20
N MET A 78 -0.72 -16.41 -0.20
CA MET A 78 -0.10 -17.02 -1.37
C MET A 78 -0.70 -18.39 -1.59
N HIS A 79 -1.19 -18.62 -2.81
CA HIS A 79 -1.90 -19.83 -3.18
C HIS A 79 -1.24 -20.50 -4.38
N ASP A 80 -1.33 -21.83 -4.43
CA ASP A 80 -0.88 -22.63 -5.56
C ASP A 80 -1.80 -22.47 -6.78
N ALA A 81 -1.27 -22.80 -7.96
CA ALA A 81 -2.05 -22.75 -9.20
C ALA A 81 -3.29 -23.66 -9.12
N GLY A 82 -4.45 -23.09 -9.45
CA GLY A 82 -5.74 -23.79 -9.44
C GLY A 82 -6.49 -23.71 -8.12
N TYR A 83 -5.95 -23.04 -7.09
CA TYR A 83 -6.68 -22.79 -5.85
C TYR A 83 -7.91 -21.89 -6.08
N PRO A 84 -9.11 -22.30 -5.64
CA PRO A 84 -10.31 -21.46 -5.74
C PRO A 84 -10.35 -20.41 -4.61
N LEU A 85 -10.31 -19.11 -4.95
CA LEU A 85 -10.42 -18.02 -3.97
C LEU A 85 -11.86 -17.79 -3.48
N TYR A 86 -12.83 -17.93 -4.38
CA TYR A 86 -14.27 -17.80 -4.09
C TYR A 86 -15.07 -18.61 -5.10
N SER A 87 -16.29 -19.04 -4.72
CA SER A 87 -17.18 -19.76 -5.62
C SER A 87 -18.35 -18.88 -6.07
N GLN A 88 -18.90 -19.22 -7.24
CA GLN A 88 -20.11 -18.58 -7.73
C GLN A 88 -21.27 -18.79 -6.73
N ASN A 89 -21.98 -17.71 -6.41
CA ASN A 89 -23.08 -17.63 -5.44
C ASN A 89 -22.68 -17.68 -3.95
N ASP A 90 -21.39 -17.66 -3.62
CA ASP A 90 -20.97 -17.46 -2.24
C ASP A 90 -21.23 -16.02 -1.80
N SER A 91 -21.51 -15.82 -0.51
CA SER A 91 -21.61 -14.48 0.07
C SER A 91 -20.24 -13.80 0.05
N ALA A 92 -20.16 -12.59 -0.51
CA ALA A 92 -18.94 -11.80 -0.49
C ALA A 92 -18.54 -11.44 0.95
N ASN A 93 -17.38 -11.92 1.39
CA ASN A 93 -16.82 -11.70 2.72
C ASN A 93 -15.40 -11.13 2.72
N CYS A 94 -14.71 -11.20 1.58
CA CYS A 94 -13.31 -10.79 1.42
C CYS A 94 -13.11 -10.05 0.10
N LEU A 95 -12.16 -9.12 0.12
CA LEU A 95 -11.72 -8.36 -1.05
C LEU A 95 -10.24 -8.65 -1.29
N TYR A 96 -9.88 -9.03 -2.51
CA TYR A 96 -8.51 -9.39 -2.85
C TYR A 96 -7.91 -8.40 -3.84
N ILE A 97 -6.61 -8.15 -3.70
CA ILE A 97 -5.80 -7.44 -4.70
C ILE A 97 -4.78 -8.44 -5.21
N VAL A 98 -4.72 -8.64 -6.51
CA VAL A 98 -3.74 -9.56 -7.12
C VAL A 98 -2.37 -8.87 -7.11
N LEU A 99 -1.41 -9.40 -6.35
CA LEU A 99 -0.08 -8.79 -6.22
C LEU A 99 0.97 -9.46 -7.13
N SER A 100 0.75 -10.74 -7.45
CA SER A 100 1.56 -11.52 -8.38
C SER A 100 0.73 -12.68 -8.95
N GLY A 101 1.02 -13.09 -10.19
CA GLY A 101 0.32 -14.17 -10.87
C GLY A 101 -0.91 -13.70 -11.66
N ARG A 102 -1.80 -14.66 -11.99
CA ARG A 102 -3.04 -14.41 -12.72
C ARG A 102 -4.19 -15.19 -12.08
N LEU A 103 -5.32 -14.51 -11.90
CA LEU A 103 -6.55 -15.11 -11.41
C LEU A 103 -7.57 -15.20 -12.56
N ARG A 104 -8.35 -16.29 -12.60
CA ARG A 104 -9.36 -16.50 -13.64
C ARG A 104 -10.75 -16.62 -13.04
N SER A 105 -11.66 -15.77 -13.50
CA SER A 105 -13.09 -15.89 -13.21
C SER A 105 -13.73 -16.91 -14.13
N VAL A 106 -14.36 -17.92 -13.56
CA VAL A 106 -15.03 -18.99 -14.30
C VAL A 106 -16.48 -19.06 -13.83
N LEU A 107 -17.43 -18.87 -14.75
CA LEU A 107 -18.85 -19.05 -14.49
C LEU A 107 -19.29 -20.42 -14.97
N THR A 108 -20.22 -21.02 -14.22
CA THR A 108 -20.94 -22.22 -14.63
C THR A 108 -22.33 -21.80 -15.09
N GLU A 109 -22.57 -21.80 -16.40
CA GLU A 109 -23.87 -21.42 -17.00
C GLU A 109 -24.87 -22.57 -16.88
N GLU A 110 -24.44 -23.80 -17.16
CA GLU A 110 -25.20 -25.04 -17.01
C GLU A 110 -24.37 -26.08 -16.25
N PRO A 111 -25.00 -27.08 -15.59
CA PRO A 111 -24.27 -28.14 -14.89
C PRO A 111 -23.24 -28.82 -15.82
N GLY A 112 -21.95 -28.53 -15.60
CA GLY A 112 -20.84 -29.09 -16.37
C GLY A 112 -20.22 -28.17 -17.44
N ILE A 113 -20.87 -27.06 -17.80
CA ILE A 113 -20.32 -26.10 -18.77
C ILE A 113 -19.66 -24.94 -18.01
N LYS A 114 -18.33 -24.99 -17.92
CA LYS A 114 -17.50 -23.92 -17.36
C LYS A 114 -17.01 -22.98 -18.45
N LYS A 115 -17.25 -21.69 -18.27
CA LYS A 115 -16.82 -20.64 -19.19
C LYS A 115 -15.88 -19.67 -18.49
N LEU A 116 -14.70 -19.45 -19.07
CA LEU A 116 -13.79 -18.39 -18.64
C LEU A 116 -14.42 -17.05 -19.01
N VAL A 117 -14.62 -16.19 -18.02
CA VAL A 117 -15.25 -14.88 -18.21
C VAL A 117 -14.20 -13.79 -18.26
N GLU A 118 -13.25 -13.82 -17.33
CA GLU A 118 -12.29 -12.75 -17.14
C GLU A 118 -10.99 -13.29 -16.53
N GLU A 119 -9.88 -12.61 -16.82
CA GLU A 119 -8.57 -12.88 -16.22
C GLU A 119 -8.05 -11.59 -15.58
N TYR A 120 -7.66 -11.67 -14.31
CA TYR A 120 -7.14 -10.57 -13.51
C TYR A 120 -5.64 -10.73 -13.30
N GLY A 121 -4.90 -9.63 -13.39
CA GLY A 121 -3.46 -9.55 -13.21
C GLY A 121 -3.06 -8.64 -12.06
N ARG A 122 -1.77 -8.32 -11.98
CA ARG A 122 -1.21 -7.51 -10.91
C ARG A 122 -1.89 -6.14 -10.80
N GLY A 123 -2.41 -5.82 -9.61
CA GLY A 123 -3.09 -4.56 -9.29
C GLY A 123 -4.60 -4.63 -9.43
N ASP A 124 -5.14 -5.68 -10.06
CA ASP A 124 -6.58 -5.85 -10.19
C ASP A 124 -7.20 -6.28 -8.85
N LEU A 125 -8.44 -5.83 -8.65
CA LEU A 125 -9.21 -6.00 -7.42
C LEU A 125 -10.41 -6.90 -7.70
N VAL A 126 -10.63 -7.90 -6.85
CA VAL A 126 -11.64 -8.96 -7.05
C VAL A 126 -12.36 -9.28 -5.74
N GLY A 127 -13.57 -9.87 -5.85
CA GLY A 127 -14.41 -10.20 -4.69
C GLY A 127 -15.42 -9.09 -4.31
N LEU A 128 -15.75 -8.20 -5.25
CA LEU A 128 -16.86 -7.25 -5.14
C LEU A 128 -18.20 -7.88 -5.56
#